data_AF-A0A536SAY1-F1
#
_entry.id   AF-A0A536SAY1-F1
#
_cell.length_a   1.000
_cell.length_b   1.000
_cell.length_c   1.000
_cell.angle_alpha   90.00
_cell.angle_beta   90.00
_cell.angle_gamma   90.00
#
_symmetry.space_group_name_H-M   'P 1'
#
loop_
_entity.id
_entity.type
_entity.pdbx_description
1 polymer ?
#
loop_
_entity_poly.entity_id
_entity_poly.type
_entity_poly.pdbx_seq_one_letter_code
_entity_poly.pdbx_strand_id
1 'polypeptide(L)' 'MWFSLSGPAGTPAEVVSRLNAEVRRILHLPDVRERLRPEGIEPGDLDPQQFAAYMAAEVKRWAPVVHASGAKAD' A
#
# COMPACT_ATOMS: atom_id res chain seq x y z
N MET A 1 -2.68 -1.38 10.96
CA MET A 1 -1.58 -1.89 10.12
C MET A 1 -2.12 -1.95 8.70
N TRP A 2 -1.32 -1.59 7.70
CA TRP A 2 -1.72 -1.66 6.29
C TRP A 2 -0.76 -2.55 5.53
N PHE A 3 -1.23 -3.10 4.41
CA PHE A 3 -0.44 -3.91 3.48
C PHE A 3 -0.32 -3.17 2.15
N SER A 4 0.80 -3.37 1.46
CA SER A 4 1.01 -2.79 0.14
C SER A 4 1.83 -3.70 -0.76
N LEU A 5 1.73 -3.49 -2.07
CA LEU A 5 2.59 -4.12 -3.06
C LEU A 5 3.51 -3.04 -3.66
N SER A 6 4.81 -3.28 -3.64
CA SER A 6 5.83 -2.39 -4.19
C SER A 6 6.79 -3.17 -5.10
N GLY A 7 7.27 -2.53 -6.15
CA GLY A 7 8.29 -3.07 -7.06
C GLY A 7 9.64 -2.34 -6.93
N PRO A 8 10.69 -2.79 -7.64
CA PRO A 8 11.98 -2.10 -7.67
C PRO A 8 11.87 -0.64 -8.16
N ALA A 9 12.77 0.22 -7.68
CA ALA A 9 12.90 1.57 -8.21
C ALA A 9 13.19 1.54 -9.72
N GLY A 10 12.53 2.41 -10.48
CA GLY A 10 12.68 2.46 -11.95
C GLY A 10 11.86 1.41 -12.72
N THR A 11 10.99 0.65 -12.05
CA THR A 11 10.03 -0.22 -12.75
C THR A 11 9.25 0.60 -13.80
N PRO A 12 9.16 0.15 -15.08
CA PRO A 12 8.46 0.89 -16.12
C PRO A 12 7.01 1.20 -15.74
N ALA A 13 6.56 2.43 -16.04
CA ALA A 13 5.23 2.90 -15.66
C ALA A 13 4.08 2.02 -16.18
N GLU A 14 4.24 1.44 -17.37
CA GLU A 14 3.26 0.51 -17.95
C GLU A 14 3.11 -0.77 -17.11
N VAL A 15 4.22 -1.33 -16.60
CA VAL A 15 4.21 -2.51 -15.74
C VAL A 15 3.51 -2.18 -14.42
N VAL A 16 3.83 -1.03 -13.82
CA VAL A 16 3.19 -0.56 -12.58
C VAL A 16 1.69 -0.38 -12.79
N SER A 17 1.29 0.24 -13.88
CA SER A 17 -0.12 0.47 -14.23
C SER A 17 -0.88 -0.84 -14.38
N ARG A 18 -0.33 -1.79 -15.14
CA ARG A 18 -0.94 -3.12 -15.32
C ARG A 18 -1.07 -3.89 -14.01
N LEU A 19 -0.04 -3.87 -13.17
CA LEU A 19 -0.09 -4.54 -11.86
C LEU A 19 -1.14 -3.91 -10.94
N ASN A 20 -1.20 -2.58 -10.87
CA ASN A 20 -2.21 -1.90 -10.07
C ASN A 20 -3.63 -2.23 -10.56
N ALA A 21 -3.87 -2.22 -11.87
CA ALA A 21 -5.17 -2.56 -12.45
C ALA A 21 -5.61 -3.98 -12.07
N GLU A 22 -4.73 -4.98 -12.17
CA GLU A 22 -5.05 -6.35 -11.80
C GLU A 22 -5.27 -6.52 -10.29
N VAL A 23 -4.43 -5.89 -9.45
CA VAL A 23 -4.61 -5.93 -7.99
C VAL A 23 -5.95 -5.33 -7.61
N ARG A 24 -6.29 -4.15 -8.13
CA ARG A 24 -7.58 -3.50 -7.88
C ARG A 24 -8.73 -4.40 -8.33
N ARG A 25 -8.65 -5.00 -9.52
CA ARG A 25 -9.68 -5.93 -10.03
C ARG A 25 -9.86 -7.12 -9.08
N ILE A 26 -8.77 -7.74 -8.63
CA ILE A 26 -8.80 -8.90 -7.72
C ILE A 26 -9.41 -8.53 -6.37
N LEU A 27 -9.05 -7.37 -5.82
CA LEU A 27 -9.59 -6.87 -4.55
C LEU A 27 -11.10 -6.59 -4.59
N HIS A 28 -11.68 -6.39 -5.79
CA HIS A 28 -13.11 -6.23 -5.98
C HIS A 28 -13.87 -7.56 -6.16
N LEU A 29 -13.16 -8.69 -6.29
CA LEU A 29 -13.82 -9.99 -6.44
C LEU A 29 -14.53 -10.39 -5.12
N PRO A 30 -15.79 -10.84 -5.16
CA PRO A 30 -16.55 -11.15 -3.95
C PRO A 30 -15.89 -12.21 -3.07
N ASP A 31 -15.32 -13.25 -3.67
CA ASP A 31 -14.62 -14.33 -2.97
C ASP A 31 -13.35 -13.84 -2.26
N VAL A 32 -12.61 -12.91 -2.86
CA VAL A 32 -11.45 -12.28 -2.24
C VAL A 32 -11.89 -11.40 -1.06
N ARG A 33 -12.94 -10.60 -1.21
CA ARG A 33 -13.46 -9.74 -0.13
C ARG A 33 -13.97 -10.56 1.05
N GLU A 34 -14.71 -11.64 0.79
CA GLU A 34 -15.17 -12.54 1.85
C GLU A 34 -14.04 -13.25 2.58
N ARG A 35 -12.91 -13.50 1.92
CA ARG A 35 -11.71 -14.07 2.56
C ARG A 35 -10.93 -13.07 3.40
N LEU A 36 -10.97 -11.77 3.04
CA LEU A 36 -10.27 -10.70 3.76
C LEU A 36 -11.08 -10.17 4.96
N ARG A 37 -12.41 -10.22 4.88
CA ARG A 37 -13.32 -9.69 5.91
C ARG A 37 -13.07 -10.26 7.33
N PRO A 38 -12.85 -11.57 7.54
CA PRO A 38 -12.59 -12.10 8.88
C PRO A 38 -11.30 -11.58 9.52
N GLU A 39 -10.32 -11.18 8.70
CA GLU A 39 -9.04 -10.60 9.14
C GLU A 39 -9.15 -9.08 9.43
N GLY A 40 -10.34 -8.49 9.25
CA GLY A 40 -10.55 -7.04 9.39
C GLY A 40 -9.82 -6.23 8.31
N ILE A 41 -9.49 -6.84 7.17
CA ILE A 41 -8.79 -6.18 6.07
C ILE A 41 -9.81 -5.55 5.14
N GLU A 42 -9.77 -4.21 5.06
CA GLU A 42 -10.52 -3.44 4.09
C GLU A 42 -9.67 -3.22 2.82
N PRO A 43 -10.14 -3.64 1.64
CA PRO A 43 -9.39 -3.42 0.40
C PRO A 43 -9.21 -1.94 0.07
N GLY A 44 -7.97 -1.54 -0.20
CA GLY A 44 -7.66 -0.20 -0.70
C GLY A 44 -7.95 -0.04 -2.19
N ASP A 45 -8.12 1.20 -2.63
CA ASP A 45 -8.46 1.53 -4.04
C ASP A 45 -7.60 2.66 -4.63
N LEU A 46 -6.39 2.85 -4.10
CA LEU A 46 -5.47 3.90 -4.58
C LEU A 46 -4.83 3.49 -5.92
N ASP A 47 -4.75 4.46 -6.84
CA ASP A 47 -3.89 4.35 -8.03
C ASP A 47 -2.40 4.48 -7.64
N PRO A 48 -1.44 4.22 -8.56
CA PRO A 48 -0.01 4.29 -8.23
C PRO A 48 0.47 5.66 -7.75
N GLN A 49 -0.07 6.75 -8.30
CA GLN A 49 0.32 8.11 -7.93
C GLN A 49 -0.24 8.48 -6.55
N GLN A 50 -1.51 8.14 -6.31
CA GLN A 50 -2.17 8.32 -5.02
C GLN A 50 -1.47 7.49 -3.92
N PHE A 51 -1.08 6.26 -4.25
CA PHE A 51 -0.33 5.41 -3.32
C PHE A 51 1.06 5.99 -3.01
N ALA A 52 1.78 6.49 -4.02
CA ALA A 52 3.06 7.17 -3.79
C ALA A 52 2.91 8.41 -2.89
N ALA A 53 1.86 9.21 -3.09
CA ALA A 53 1.55 10.35 -2.24
C ALA A 53 1.18 9.93 -0.80
N TYR A 54 0.38 8.87 -0.64
CA TYR A 54 0.05 8.30 0.66
C TYR A 54 1.30 7.85 1.42
N MET A 55 2.21 7.13 0.75
CA MET A 55 3.47 6.68 1.34
C MET A 55 4.35 7.84 1.79
N ALA A 56 4.47 8.90 0.97
CA ALA A 56 5.21 10.11 1.35
C ALA A 56 4.59 10.80 2.59
N ALA A 57 3.26 10.83 2.67
CA ALA A 57 2.55 11.38 3.82
C ALA A 57 2.76 10.55 5.10
N GLU A 58 2.71 9.21 4.99
CA GLU A 58 2.95 8.32 6.14
C GLU A 58 4.38 8.46 6.66
N VAL A 59 5.39 8.53 5.78
CA VAL A 59 6.79 8.79 6.19
C VAL A 59 6.89 10.14 6.91
N LYS A 60 6.30 11.20 6.35
CA LYS A 60 6.32 12.53 6.96
C LYS A 60 5.63 12.55 8.33
N ARG A 61 4.55 11.79 8.49
CA ARG A 61 3.78 11.69 9.72
C ARG A 61 4.54 10.94 10.82
N TRP A 62 5.17 9.82 10.48
CA TRP A 62 5.74 8.91 11.46
C TRP A 62 7.23 9.15 11.76
N ALA A 63 7.99 9.73 10.82
CA ALA A 63 9.41 10.02 11.03
C ALA A 63 9.67 10.85 12.31
N PRO A 64 8.94 11.93 12.62
CA PRO A 64 9.15 12.69 13.86
C PRO A 64 8.88 11.87 15.13
N VAL A 65 7.89 10.96 15.09
CA VAL A 65 7.54 10.10 16.23
C VAL A 65 8.69 9.13 16.53
N VAL A 66 9.26 8.51 15.49
CA VAL A 66 10.43 7.62 15.63
C VAL A 66 11.64 8.38 16.18
N HIS A 67 11.88 9.61 15.68
CA HIS A 67 13.00 10.43 16.15
C HIS A 67 12.81 10.83 17.63
N ALA A 68 11.60 11.23 18.01
CA ALA A 68 11.30 11.67 19.38
C ALA A 68 11.34 10.52 20.39
N SER A 69 10.95 9.30 19.99
CA SER A 69 10.96 8.13 20.88
C SER A 69 12.36 7.52 21.05
N GLY A 70 13.31 7.86 20.18
CA GLY A 70 14.64 7.23 20.13
C GLY A 70 14.60 5.78 19.63
N ALA A 71 13.46 5.32 19.09
CA ALA A 71 13.30 3.98 18.55
C ALA A 71 14.22 3.76 17.35
N LYS A 72 14.83 2.57 17.28
CA LYS A 72 15.65 2.11 16.15
C LYS A 72 15.15 0.74 15.73
N ALA A 73 15.26 0.45 14.44
CA ALA A 73 15.18 -0.91 13.95
C ALA A 73 16.59 -1.51 14.06
N ASP A 74 16.69 -2.72 14.58
CA ASP A 74 17.94 -3.47 14.72
C ASP A 74 18.46 -3.99 13.37
#